data_AF-A0A5R8NPZ1-F1
#
_entry.id   AF-A0A5R8NPZ1-F1
#
_cell.length_a   1.000
_cell.length_b   1.000
_cell.length_c   1.000
_cell.angle_alpha   90.00
_cell.angle_beta   90.00
_cell.angle_gamma   90.00
#
_symmetry.space_group_name_H-M   'P 1'
#
loop_
_entity.id
_entity.type
_entity.pdbx_description
1 polymer ?
#
loop_
_entity_poly.entity_id
_entity_poly.type
_entity_poly.pdbx_seq_one_letter_code
_entity_poly.pdbx_strand_id
1 'polypeptide(L)'
;MSTDRPVTSNNGDFFKSSYSNDGPSCVEVKFLGDCVLIRDSKQNSDYADAPDTQPTIAIPTACWTAFLDLALSSRPGTVGTAEVSVNADGSAELAAADTASRIVTLRYTADEWEAFGKGVADGEFRRP
;
A
#
# COMPACT_ATOMS: atom_id res chain seq x y z
N MET A 1 18.91 0.80 -17.09
CA MET A 1 18.33 0.81 -15.73
C MET A 1 17.24 1.85 -15.77
N SER A 2 16.01 1.44 -16.07
CA SER A 2 14.87 2.36 -16.12
C SER A 2 14.54 2.74 -14.69
N THR A 3 14.75 4.01 -14.36
CA THR A 3 14.18 4.65 -13.18
C THR A 3 12.74 5.02 -13.54
N ASP A 4 11.86 4.03 -13.64
CA ASP A 4 10.45 4.34 -13.81
C ASP A 4 9.95 4.96 -12.49
N ARG A 5 9.28 6.10 -12.59
CA ARG A 5 8.82 6.84 -11.42
C ARG A 5 7.45 6.28 -11.02
N PRO A 6 7.14 6.24 -9.71
CA PRO A 6 5.79 5.89 -9.27
C PRO A 6 4.74 6.76 -9.96
N VAL A 7 3.59 6.15 -10.29
CA VAL A 7 2.49 6.82 -11.01
C VAL A 7 1.55 7.46 -9.99
N THR A 8 1.35 8.78 -10.06
CA THR A 8 0.37 9.50 -9.24
C THR A 8 -1.06 9.08 -9.58
N SER A 9 -1.85 8.81 -8.55
CA SER A 9 -3.29 8.56 -8.67
C SER A 9 -4.06 9.87 -8.72
N ASN A 10 -5.17 9.91 -9.46
CA ASN A 10 -5.99 11.12 -9.61
C ASN A 10 -6.81 11.51 -8.36
N ASN A 11 -6.66 10.81 -7.23
CA ASN A 11 -7.58 10.90 -6.10
C ASN A 11 -6.85 11.17 -4.76
N GLY A 12 -6.13 12.29 -4.69
CA GLY A 12 -5.23 12.67 -3.59
C GLY A 12 -3.76 12.41 -3.92
N ASP A 13 -2.80 12.88 -3.11
CA ASP A 13 -1.35 12.69 -3.32
C ASP A 13 -0.87 11.22 -3.19
N PHE A 14 -1.77 10.27 -3.43
CA PHE A 14 -1.48 8.86 -3.53
C PHE A 14 -0.76 8.56 -4.84
N PHE A 15 0.13 7.58 -4.80
CA PHE A 15 0.82 7.04 -5.95
C PHE A 15 0.90 5.52 -5.85
N LYS A 16 1.03 4.86 -6.99
CA LYS A 16 1.15 3.41 -7.13
C LYS A 16 2.48 3.02 -7.78
N SER A 17 2.78 1.73 -7.70
CA SER A 17 3.93 1.12 -8.36
C SER A 17 3.89 1.38 -9.87
N SER A 18 5.03 1.57 -10.52
CA SER A 18 5.09 1.63 -12.00
C SER A 18 4.71 0.29 -12.66
N TYR A 19 4.82 -0.81 -11.91
CA TYR A 19 4.43 -2.16 -12.32
C TYR A 19 2.93 -2.43 -12.20
N SER A 20 2.19 -1.50 -11.59
CA SER A 20 0.75 -1.59 -11.48
C SER A 20 0.10 -1.18 -12.81
N ASN A 21 -0.49 -2.14 -13.52
CA ASN A 21 -1.26 -1.88 -14.73
C ASN A 21 -2.43 -0.90 -14.48
N ASP A 22 -3.04 -0.38 -15.55
CA ASP A 22 -4.25 0.49 -15.50
C ASP A 22 -5.53 -0.23 -15.03
N GLY A 23 -5.40 -1.41 -14.42
CA GLY A 23 -6.51 -2.09 -13.77
C GLY A 23 -6.97 -1.35 -12.50
N PRO A 24 -8.20 -1.62 -12.03
CA PRO A 24 -8.75 -0.96 -10.85
C PRO A 24 -8.08 -1.37 -9.54
N SER A 25 -7.14 -2.31 -9.57
CA SER A 25 -6.72 -3.11 -8.43
C SER A 25 -5.22 -2.95 -8.19
N CYS A 26 -4.83 -2.03 -7.32
CA CYS A 26 -3.46 -1.63 -7.04
C CYS A 26 -3.29 -1.19 -5.58
N VAL A 27 -2.11 -1.43 -5.02
CA VAL A 27 -1.68 -0.83 -3.75
C VAL A 27 -1.32 0.64 -4.00
N GLU A 28 -2.01 1.55 -3.33
CA GLU A 28 -1.73 3.00 -3.40
C GLU A 28 -1.16 3.50 -2.08
N VAL A 29 -0.13 4.35 -2.17
CA VAL A 29 0.64 4.86 -1.04
C VAL A 29 0.62 6.39 -1.03
N LYS A 30 0.48 7.01 0.14
CA LYS A 30 0.64 8.46 0.35
C LYS A 30 1.46 8.74 1.59
N PHE A 31 2.49 9.58 1.48
CA PHE A 31 3.20 10.10 2.65
C PHE A 31 2.38 11.21 3.32
N LEU A 32 2.08 11.07 4.60
CA LEU A 32 1.32 12.06 5.38
C LEU A 32 1.96 12.30 6.74
N GLY A 33 2.67 13.41 6.89
CA GLY A 33 3.28 13.79 8.17
C GLY A 33 4.27 12.75 8.67
N ASP A 34 3.94 12.11 9.80
CA ASP A 34 4.71 11.05 10.45
C ASP A 34 4.24 9.63 10.09
N CYS A 35 3.27 9.48 9.19
CA CYS A 35 2.79 8.19 8.70
C CYS A 35 2.81 8.06 7.17
N VAL A 36 2.60 6.83 6.72
CA VAL A 36 2.39 6.44 5.33
C VAL A 36 1.03 5.79 5.26
N LEU A 37 0.13 6.38 4.47
CA LEU A 37 -1.19 5.83 4.21
C LEU A 37 -1.10 4.81 3.09
N ILE A 38 -1.76 3.67 3.28
CA ILE A 38 -1.98 2.68 2.22
C ILE A 38 -3.48 2.52 2.02
N ARG A 39 -3.92 2.44 0.77
CA ARG A 39 -5.29 2.10 0.40
C ARG A 39 -5.34 1.19 -0.82
N ASP A 40 -6.55 0.76 -1.15
CA ASP A 40 -6.83 -0.09 -2.29
C ASP A 40 -7.56 0.70 -3.39
N SER A 41 -6.94 0.81 -4.56
CA SER A 41 -7.49 1.59 -5.66
C SER A 41 -8.84 1.07 -6.16
N LYS A 42 -9.22 -0.19 -5.88
CA LYS A 42 -10.49 -0.75 -6.37
C LYS A 42 -11.70 -0.12 -5.70
N GLN A 43 -11.46 0.52 -4.56
CA GLN A 43 -12.47 1.26 -3.83
C GLN A 43 -12.61 2.69 -4.35
N ASN A 44 -11.74 3.18 -5.25
CA ASN A 44 -11.75 4.57 -5.69
C ASN A 44 -13.10 5.01 -6.26
N SER A 45 -13.80 4.14 -7.01
CA SER A 45 -15.13 4.45 -7.55
C SER A 45 -16.20 4.58 -6.48
N ASP A 46 -16.14 3.75 -5.44
CA ASP A 46 -17.14 3.69 -4.37
C ASP A 46 -17.04 4.92 -3.45
N TYR A 47 -15.87 5.54 -3.39
CA TYR A 47 -15.57 6.72 -2.58
C TYR A 47 -15.34 7.98 -3.44
N ALA A 48 -15.77 7.99 -4.71
CA ALA A 48 -15.52 9.12 -5.61
C ALA A 48 -16.11 10.46 -5.11
N ASP A 49 -17.29 10.42 -4.48
CA ASP A 49 -17.96 11.61 -3.93
C ASP A 49 -17.37 12.05 -2.57
N ALA A 50 -16.59 11.18 -1.90
CA ALA A 50 -15.99 11.46 -0.60
C ALA A 50 -14.62 10.75 -0.45
N PRO A 51 -13.59 11.17 -1.22
CA PRO A 51 -12.30 10.47 -1.30
C PRO A 51 -11.60 10.31 0.06
N ASP A 52 -11.71 11.34 0.91
CA ASP A 52 -11.09 11.37 2.24
C ASP A 52 -11.71 10.36 3.23
N THR A 53 -12.83 9.75 2.88
CA THR A 53 -13.50 8.72 3.69
C THR A 53 -13.13 7.29 3.26
N GLN A 54 -12.38 7.14 2.18
CA GLN A 54 -11.91 5.85 1.70
C GLN A 54 -11.05 5.17 2.78
N PRO A 55 -11.25 3.85 3.01
CA PRO A 55 -10.45 3.08 3.95
C PRO A 55 -8.96 3.17 3.64
N THR A 56 -8.19 3.60 4.64
CA THR A 56 -6.74 3.64 4.63
C THR A 56 -6.21 2.95 5.88
N ILE A 57 -5.06 2.32 5.78
CA ILE A 57 -4.24 1.97 6.95
C ILE A 57 -3.10 2.98 7.08
N ALA A 58 -2.68 3.28 8.30
CA ALA A 58 -1.59 4.19 8.59
C ALA A 58 -0.40 3.43 9.17
N ILE A 59 0.75 3.50 8.48
CA ILE A 59 2.01 2.93 8.94
C ILE A 59 2.90 4.08 9.43
N PRO A 60 3.41 4.07 10.67
CA PRO A 60 4.36 5.07 11.12
C PRO A 60 5.58 5.11 10.19
N THR A 61 6.06 6.31 9.84
CA THR A 61 7.22 6.48 8.94
C THR A 61 8.47 5.80 9.51
N ALA A 62 8.62 5.78 10.83
CA ALA A 62 9.69 5.05 11.53
C ALA A 62 9.65 3.52 11.30
N CYS A 63 8.48 2.98 10.98
CA CYS A 63 8.24 1.57 10.68
C CYS A 63 8.27 1.27 9.17
N TRP A 64 8.30 2.30 8.32
CA TRP A 64 8.06 2.13 6.89
C TRP A 64 9.08 1.24 6.19
N THR A 65 10.37 1.43 6.48
CA THR A 65 11.42 0.57 5.90
C THR A 65 11.24 -0.89 6.30
N ALA A 66 10.93 -1.16 7.58
CA ALA A 66 10.68 -2.53 8.04
C ALA A 66 9.41 -3.15 7.42
N PHE A 67 8.39 -2.34 7.16
CA PHE A 67 7.20 -2.78 6.42
C PHE A 67 7.54 -3.16 4.97
N LEU A 68 8.34 -2.35 4.28
CA LEU A 68 8.80 -2.65 2.92
C LEU A 68 9.64 -3.94 2.87
N ASP A 69 10.55 -4.13 3.84
CA ASP A 69 11.34 -5.36 3.94
C ASP A 69 10.46 -6.59 4.21
N LEU A 70 9.43 -6.44 5.05
CA LEU A 70 8.44 -7.51 5.29
C LEU A 70 7.67 -7.85 4.01
N ALA A 71 7.24 -6.85 3.25
CA ALA A 71 6.55 -7.05 1.97
C ALA A 71 7.40 -7.83 0.96
N LEU A 72 8.71 -7.51 0.88
CA LEU A 72 9.67 -8.23 0.03
C LEU A 72 9.93 -9.68 0.49
N SER A 73 9.79 -9.96 1.78
CA SER A 73 10.05 -11.30 2.31
C SER A 73 8.98 -12.33 1.92
N SER A 74 7.82 -11.88 1.45
CA SER A 74 6.63 -12.70 1.19
C SER A 74 6.23 -13.58 2.39
N ARG A 75 6.55 -13.13 3.62
CA ARG A 75 6.20 -13.81 4.87
C ARG A 75 5.17 -13.01 5.63
N PRO A 76 4.31 -13.69 6.40
CA PRO A 76 3.48 -12.99 7.37
C PRO A 76 4.34 -12.40 8.49
N GLY A 77 3.88 -11.30 9.08
CA GLY A 77 4.57 -10.65 10.19
C GLY A 77 3.89 -9.37 10.64
N THR A 78 4.43 -8.77 11.69
CA THR A 78 3.91 -7.53 12.27
C THR A 78 5.02 -6.49 12.32
N VAL A 79 4.72 -5.27 11.87
CA VAL A 79 5.61 -4.10 11.98
C VAL A 79 4.84 -2.96 12.62
N GLY A 80 5.24 -2.58 13.83
CA GLY A 80 4.49 -1.62 14.64
C GLY A 80 3.08 -2.16 14.94
N THR A 81 2.06 -1.46 14.48
CA THR A 81 0.64 -1.87 14.60
C THR A 81 0.09 -2.52 13.33
N ALA A 82 0.92 -2.70 12.30
CA ALA A 82 0.49 -3.26 11.03
C ALA A 82 0.83 -4.74 10.94
N GLU A 83 -0.19 -5.55 10.69
CA GLU A 83 -0.06 -6.97 10.40
C GLU A 83 -0.14 -7.19 8.89
N VAL A 84 0.83 -7.96 8.39
CA VAL A 84 0.86 -8.44 7.00
C VAL A 84 0.65 -9.94 7.06
N SER A 85 -0.41 -10.42 6.41
CA SER A 85 -0.62 -11.84 6.17
C SER A 85 -0.43 -12.13 4.69
N VAL A 86 0.31 -13.18 4.36
CA VAL A 86 0.50 -13.66 2.98
C VAL A 86 -0.03 -15.08 2.90
N ASN A 87 -0.99 -15.31 2.00
CA ASN A 87 -1.61 -16.60 1.78
C ASN A 87 -0.76 -17.48 0.86
N ALA A 88 -1.03 -18.77 0.86
CA ALA A 88 -0.30 -19.73 0.02
C ALA A 88 -0.46 -19.48 -1.50
N ASP A 89 -1.52 -18.78 -1.90
CA ASP A 89 -1.76 -18.37 -3.29
C ASP A 89 -1.05 -17.06 -3.68
N GLY A 90 -0.30 -16.44 -2.75
CA GLY A 90 0.40 -15.17 -2.95
C GLY A 90 -0.44 -13.92 -2.68
N SER A 91 -1.75 -14.06 -2.41
CA SER A 91 -2.58 -12.94 -1.97
C SER A 91 -2.14 -12.42 -0.60
N ALA A 92 -2.37 -11.14 -0.35
CA ALA A 92 -1.96 -10.48 0.88
C ALA A 92 -3.13 -9.77 1.58
N GLU A 93 -3.11 -9.79 2.90
CA GLU A 93 -4.01 -9.02 3.74
C GLU A 93 -3.18 -8.09 4.64
N LEU A 94 -3.55 -6.82 4.67
CA LEU A 94 -2.96 -5.82 5.56
C LEU A 94 -4.01 -5.40 6.58
N ALA A 95 -3.69 -5.53 7.86
CA ALA A 95 -4.55 -5.04 8.94
C ALA A 95 -3.77 -4.04 9.81
N ALA A 96 -4.27 -2.82 9.93
CA ALA A 96 -3.73 -1.82 10.84
C ALA A 96 -4.79 -0.75 11.18
N ALA A 97 -4.46 0.14 12.10
CA ALA A 97 -5.31 1.30 12.38
C ALA A 97 -5.22 2.34 11.25
N ASP A 98 -6.31 3.05 10.99
CA ASP A 98 -6.32 4.31 10.25
C ASP A 98 -5.86 5.49 11.15
N THR A 99 -5.83 6.70 10.60
CA THR A 99 -5.47 7.93 11.34
C THR A 99 -6.46 8.29 12.45
N ALA A 100 -7.68 7.73 12.42
CA ALA A 100 -8.71 7.86 13.45
C ALA A 100 -8.71 6.69 14.45
N SER A 101 -7.66 5.86 14.46
CA SER A 101 -7.51 4.68 15.34
C SER A 101 -8.54 3.57 15.13
N ARG A 102 -9.19 3.51 13.96
CA ARG A 102 -10.09 2.40 13.57
C ARG A 102 -9.31 1.33 12.85
N ILE A 103 -9.52 0.06 13.21
CA ILE A 103 -8.87 -1.06 12.50
C ILE A 103 -9.47 -1.21 11.11
N VAL A 104 -8.61 -1.20 10.10
CA VAL A 104 -8.94 -1.37 8.68
C VAL A 104 -8.18 -2.58 8.16
N THR A 105 -8.86 -3.39 7.34
CA THR A 105 -8.29 -4.55 6.66
C THR A 105 -8.37 -4.34 5.15
N LEU A 106 -7.23 -4.34 4.47
CA LEU A 106 -7.09 -4.29 3.02
C LEU A 106 -6.71 -5.68 2.48
N ARG A 107 -7.28 -6.06 1.35
CA ARG A 107 -7.09 -7.40 0.74
C ARG A 107 -6.62 -7.24 -0.69
N TYR A 108 -5.47 -7.80 -1.01
CA TYR A 108 -4.86 -7.76 -2.33
C TYR A 108 -4.73 -9.17 -2.90
N THR A 109 -5.01 -9.29 -4.18
CA THR A 109 -4.72 -10.45 -5.02
C THR A 109 -3.21 -10.67 -5.11
N ALA A 110 -2.80 -11.85 -5.58
CA ALA A 110 -1.40 -12.17 -5.79
C ALA A 110 -0.73 -11.19 -6.78
N ASP A 111 -1.40 -10.86 -7.89
CA ASP A 111 -0.87 -9.94 -8.91
C ASP A 111 -0.69 -8.51 -8.35
N GLU A 112 -1.65 -8.03 -7.56
CA GLU A 112 -1.56 -6.73 -6.88
C GLU A 112 -0.34 -6.68 -5.94
N TRP A 113 -0.16 -7.73 -5.13
CA TRP A 113 0.92 -7.79 -4.16
C TRP A 113 2.28 -7.99 -4.82
N GLU A 114 2.36 -8.76 -5.90
CA GLU A 114 3.59 -8.92 -6.70
C GLU A 114 4.02 -7.59 -7.36
N ALA A 115 3.07 -6.86 -7.95
CA ALA A 115 3.35 -5.55 -8.55
C ALA A 115 3.81 -4.52 -7.51
N PHE A 116 3.21 -4.55 -6.31
CA PHE A 116 3.70 -3.76 -5.17
C PHE A 116 5.13 -4.16 -4.80
N GLY A 117 5.39 -5.45 -4.58
CA GLY A 117 6.71 -5.98 -4.24
C GLY A 117 7.81 -5.60 -5.24
N LYS A 118 7.50 -5.59 -6.55
CA LYS A 118 8.43 -5.10 -7.59
C LYS A 118 8.75 -3.62 -7.41
N GLY A 119 7.75 -2.77 -7.21
CA GLY A 119 7.98 -1.34 -6.92
C GLY A 119 8.75 -1.12 -5.61
N VAL A 120 8.57 -1.97 -4.60
CA VAL A 120 9.38 -1.95 -3.37
C VAL A 120 10.84 -2.30 -3.66
N ALA A 121 11.09 -3.34 -4.47
CA ALA A 121 12.44 -3.78 -4.83
C ALA A 121 13.22 -2.68 -5.60
N ASP A 122 12.51 -1.96 -6.46
CA ASP A 122 13.05 -0.83 -7.24
C ASP A 122 13.15 0.47 -6.43
N GLY A 123 12.63 0.47 -5.20
CA GLY A 123 12.73 1.59 -4.26
C GLY A 123 11.73 2.72 -4.49
N GLU A 124 10.69 2.50 -5.29
CA GLU A 124 9.67 3.51 -5.65
C GLU A 124 8.90 4.05 -4.44
N PHE A 125 8.84 3.26 -3.37
CA PHE A 125 8.15 3.59 -2.13
C PHE A 125 9.08 4.14 -1.04
N ARG A 126 10.36 4.38 -1.31
CA ARG A 126 11.23 5.05 -0.34
C ARG A 126 10.91 6.55 -0.33
N ARG A 127 10.96 7.18 0.86
CA ARG A 127 10.91 8.64 0.90
C ARG A 127 12.09 9.19 0.09
N PRO A 128 11.87 10.23 -0.74
CA PRO A 128 12.96 10.98 -1.38
C PRO A 128 13.96 11.55 -0.37
#